data_AF-A0A920QD21-F1
#
_entry.id   AF-A0A920QD21-F1
#
_cell.length_a   1.000
_cell.length_b   1.000
_cell.length_c   1.000
_cell.angle_alpha   90.00
_cell.angle_beta   90.00
_cell.angle_gamma   90.00
#
_symmetry.space_group_name_H-M   'P 1'
#
loop_
_entity.id
_entity.type
_entity.pdbx_description
1 polymer ?
#
loop_
_entity_poly.entity_id
_entity_poly.type
_entity_poly.pdbx_seq_one_letter_code
_entity_poly.pdbx_strand_id
1 'polypeptide(L)'
;MNSPHYGERWGRHWLDVARYADSFGFEQDTDRNHAYHYRDFVIKALNDDMPYDQFVRWQIAGDEIAPENPLALMATGFLGAGVFPNPVDGERIRICTLR
;
A
#
# COMPACT_ATOMS: atom_id res chain seq x y z
N MET A 1 3.95 5.34 -21.42
CA MET A 1 4.47 5.50 -20.06
C MET A 1 5.85 4.82 -19.93
N ASN A 2 6.90 5.29 -20.60
CA ASN A 2 8.17 4.54 -20.68
C ASN A 2 9.28 5.07 -19.74
N SER A 3 8.91 5.89 -18.75
CA SER A 3 9.85 6.34 -17.73
C SER A 3 9.71 5.40 -16.53
N PRO A 4 10.78 4.70 -16.09
CA PRO A 4 10.71 3.77 -14.95
C PRO A 4 10.30 4.45 -13.63
N HIS A 5 10.44 5.78 -13.56
CA HIS A 5 10.05 6.61 -12.42
C HIS A 5 8.58 7.05 -12.43
N TYR A 6 7.80 6.64 -13.44
CA TYR A 6 6.39 7.03 -13.52
C TYR A 6 5.59 6.48 -12.34
N GLY A 7 5.73 5.18 -12.06
CA GLY A 7 5.05 4.51 -10.95
C GLY A 7 5.52 4.99 -9.58
N GLU A 8 6.78 5.41 -9.42
CA GLU A 8 7.26 6.00 -8.17
C GLU A 8 6.60 7.36 -7.88
N ARG A 9 6.46 8.21 -8.90
CA ARG A 9 5.82 9.53 -8.77
C ARG A 9 4.32 9.41 -8.55
N TRP A 10 3.63 8.63 -9.38
CA TRP A 10 2.17 8.47 -9.25
C TRP A 10 1.77 7.60 -8.07
N GLY A 11 2.60 6.61 -7.72
CA GLY A 11 2.40 5.77 -6.55
C GLY A 11 2.38 6.55 -5.26
N ARG A 12 3.17 7.64 -5.14
CA ARG A 12 3.10 8.59 -4.01
C ARG A 12 1.68 9.08 -3.78
N HIS A 13 1.04 9.59 -4.83
CA HIS A 13 -0.32 10.13 -4.76
C HIS A 13 -1.35 9.06 -4.41
N TRP A 14 -1.21 7.85 -4.96
CA TRP A 14 -2.09 6.74 -4.61
C TRP A 14 -1.95 6.33 -3.15
N LEU A 15 -0.71 6.20 -2.66
CA LEU A 15 -0.41 5.76 -1.30
C LEU A 15 -0.87 6.79 -0.26
N ASP A 16 -0.85 8.08 -0.60
CA ASP A 16 -1.45 9.13 0.23
C ASP A 16 -2.97 8.94 0.38
N VAL A 17 -3.67 8.63 -0.72
CA VAL A 17 -5.12 8.36 -0.72
C VAL A 17 -5.44 7.08 0.05
N ALA A 18 -4.64 6.03 -0.13
CA ALA A 18 -4.75 4.76 0.57
C ALA A 18 -4.36 4.84 2.06
N ARG A 19 -3.91 6.01 2.54
CA ARG A 19 -3.46 6.25 3.93
C ARG A 19 -2.32 5.33 4.36
N TYR A 20 -1.45 5.00 3.40
CA TYR A 20 -0.30 4.16 3.64
C TYR A 20 0.79 4.88 4.44
N ALA A 21 1.45 4.13 5.33
CA ALA A 21 2.68 4.52 6.01
C ALA A 21 3.56 3.29 6.24
N ASP A 22 4.87 3.46 6.10
CA ASP A 22 5.87 2.42 6.40
C ASP A 22 6.01 2.16 7.91
N SER A 23 5.44 3.02 8.76
CA SER A 23 5.46 2.92 10.22
C SER A 23 4.08 3.14 10.84
N PHE A 24 3.95 2.91 12.15
CA PHE A 24 2.69 3.15 12.87
C PHE A 24 2.41 4.64 13.12
N GLY A 25 3.40 5.52 13.01
CA GLY A 25 3.19 6.98 13.04
C GLY A 25 2.70 7.53 14.39
N PHE A 26 2.92 6.81 15.50
CA PHE A 26 2.54 7.21 16.86
C PHE A 26 3.77 7.44 17.75
N GLU A 27 3.57 7.81 19.02
CA GLU A 27 4.61 8.13 20.02
C GLU A 27 5.76 7.10 20.09
N GLN A 28 5.44 5.83 19.80
CA GLN A 28 6.43 4.81 19.47
C GLN A 28 6.34 4.53 17.97
N ASP A 29 7.14 5.28 17.19
CA ASP A 29 7.21 5.14 15.74
C ASP A 29 7.97 3.85 15.39
N THR A 30 7.27 2.73 15.49
CA THR A 30 7.81 1.42 15.11
C THR A 30 7.55 1.16 13.63
N ASP A 31 8.51 0.52 12.96
CA ASP A 31 8.36 0.14 11.56
C ASP A 31 7.30 -0.96 11.39
N ARG A 32 6.52 -0.85 10.32
CA ARG A 32 5.66 -1.93 9.83
C ARG A 32 6.50 -2.79 8.90
N ASN A 33 7.18 -3.79 9.46
CA ASN A 33 8.17 -4.63 8.75
C ASN A 33 7.73 -5.20 7.39
N HIS A 34 6.43 -5.36 7.14
CA HIS A 34 5.90 -5.94 5.89
C HIS A 34 5.03 -4.97 5.06
N ALA A 35 4.91 -3.70 5.47
CA ALA A 35 4.07 -2.72 4.75
C ALA A 35 4.59 -2.44 3.33
N TYR A 36 5.92 -2.43 3.16
CA TYR A 36 6.58 -2.10 1.89
C TYR A 36 6.13 -2.95 0.70
N HIS A 37 5.63 -4.16 0.94
CA HIS A 37 5.06 -5.03 -0.08
C HIS A 37 3.92 -4.35 -0.84
N TYR A 38 3.03 -3.64 -0.14
CA TYR A 38 1.91 -2.94 -0.77
C TYR A 38 2.39 -1.72 -1.58
N ARG A 39 3.36 -0.96 -1.06
CA ARG A 39 4.01 0.13 -1.81
C ARG A 39 4.62 -0.38 -3.12
N ASP A 40 5.38 -1.47 -3.03
CA ASP A 40 6.06 -2.06 -4.18
C ASP A 40 5.06 -2.62 -5.21
N PHE A 41 3.92 -3.14 -4.75
CA PHE A 41 2.80 -3.51 -5.62
C PHE A 41 2.26 -2.30 -6.40
N VAL A 42 1.95 -1.20 -5.73
CA VAL A 42 1.39 0.01 -6.38
C VAL A 42 2.36 0.55 -7.43
N ILE A 43 3.65 0.62 -7.11
CA ILE A 43 4.67 1.10 -8.07
C ILE A 43 4.74 0.20 -9.29
N LYS A 44 4.76 -1.13 -9.10
CA LYS A 44 4.79 -2.10 -10.22
C LYS A 44 3.52 -2.04 -11.06
N ALA A 45 2.34 -2.05 -10.44
CA ALA A 45 1.07 -2.00 -11.14
C ALA A 45 0.93 -0.74 -12.00
N LEU A 46 1.39 0.41 -11.51
CA LEU A 46 1.40 1.67 -12.28
C LEU A 46 2.45 1.71 -13.39
N ASN A 47 3.61 1.07 -13.18
CA ASN A 47 4.66 0.96 -14.20
C ASN A 47 4.27 -0.02 -15.33
N ASP A 48 3.56 -1.09 -14.99
CA ASP A 48 3.10 -2.12 -15.92
C ASP A 48 1.79 -1.73 -16.65
N ASP A 49 1.26 -0.54 -16.37
CA ASP A 49 -0.02 -0.02 -16.90
C ASP A 49 -1.17 -1.02 -16.66
N MET A 50 -1.23 -1.56 -15.44
CA MET A 50 -2.24 -2.55 -15.06
C MET A 50 -3.65 -1.97 -15.21
N PRO A 51 -4.59 -2.71 -15.82
CA PRO A 51 -5.99 -2.30 -15.89
C PRO A 51 -6.54 -1.93 -14.52
N TYR A 52 -7.21 -0.77 -14.42
CA TYR A 52 -7.67 -0.23 -13.15
C TYR A 52 -8.66 -1.16 -12.42
N ASP A 53 -9.51 -1.86 -13.17
CA ASP A 53 -10.44 -2.85 -12.65
C ASP A 53 -9.69 -4.00 -11.94
N GLN A 54 -8.62 -4.51 -12.56
CA GLN A 54 -7.77 -5.54 -11.97
C GLN A 54 -7.03 -5.01 -10.73
N PHE A 55 -6.48 -3.79 -10.83
CA PHE A 55 -5.75 -3.14 -9.76
C PHE A 55 -6.59 -2.99 -8.49
N VAL A 56 -7.86 -2.59 -8.62
CA VAL A 56 -8.79 -2.49 -7.48
C VAL A 56 -9.21 -3.87 -6.98
N ARG A 57 -9.46 -4.83 -7.89
CA ARG A 57 -9.87 -6.18 -7.50
C ARG A 57 -8.82 -6.87 -6.64
N TRP A 58 -7.55 -6.75 -7.01
CA TRP A 58 -6.44 -7.35 -6.27
C TRP A 58 -6.23 -6.71 -4.91
N GLN A 59 -6.53 -5.42 -4.74
CA GLN A 59 -6.48 -4.78 -3.43
C GLN A 59 -7.51 -5.34 -2.45
N ILE A 60 -8.66 -5.80 -2.94
CA ILE A 60 -9.76 -6.30 -2.11
C ILE A 60 -9.66 -7.82 -1.89
N ALA A 61 -9.27 -8.58 -2.92
CA ALA A 61 -9.33 -10.04 -2.93
C ALA A 61 -8.22 -10.70 -3.77
N GLY A 62 -7.03 -10.11 -3.81
CA GLY A 62 -5.90 -10.64 -4.59
C GLY A 62 -5.45 -12.04 -4.14
N ASP A 63 -5.59 -12.35 -2.86
CA ASP A 63 -5.35 -13.66 -2.25
C ASP A 63 -6.33 -14.73 -2.77
N GLU A 64 -7.60 -14.37 -2.94
CA GLU A 64 -8.62 -15.28 -3.49
C GLU A 64 -8.56 -15.39 -5.02
N ILE A 65 -8.31 -14.29 -5.71
CA ILE A 65 -8.34 -14.22 -7.18
C ILE A 65 -7.09 -14.87 -7.80
N ALA A 66 -5.94 -14.69 -7.17
CA ALA A 66 -4.67 -15.20 -7.68
C ALA A 66 -3.73 -15.60 -6.53
N PRO A 67 -4.07 -16.67 -5.77
CA PRO A 67 -3.32 -17.10 -4.59
C PRO A 67 -1.85 -17.46 -4.89
N GLU A 68 -1.57 -17.92 -6.11
CA GLU A 68 -0.22 -18.30 -6.54
C GLU A 68 0.61 -17.11 -7.03
N ASN A 69 0.01 -15.92 -7.18
CA ASN A 69 0.71 -14.74 -7.66
C ASN A 69 1.17 -13.86 -6.49
N PRO A 70 2.48 -13.74 -6.23
CA PRO A 70 3.00 -12.90 -5.16
C PRO A 70 2.55 -11.45 -5.28
N LEU A 71 2.37 -10.92 -6.49
CA LEU A 71 1.95 -9.53 -6.69
C LEU A 71 0.50 -9.30 -6.24
N ALA A 72 -0.38 -10.29 -6.42
CA ALA A 72 -1.75 -10.23 -5.96
C ALA A 72 -1.84 -10.36 -4.42
N LEU A 73 -0.98 -11.19 -3.82
CA LEU A 73 -0.83 -11.27 -2.36
C LEU A 73 -0.28 -9.97 -1.75
N MET A 74 0.61 -9.27 -2.44
CA MET A 74 1.09 -7.96 -1.99
C MET A 74 -0.01 -6.89 -2.07
N ALA A 75 -0.91 -7.00 -3.05
CA ALA A 75 -2.01 -6.06 -3.25
C ALA A 75 -3.03 -6.08 -2.09
N THR A 76 -3.32 -7.25 -1.51
CA THR A 76 -4.24 -7.37 -0.37
C THR A 76 -3.72 -6.68 0.89
N GLY A 77 -2.43 -6.31 0.92
CA GLY A 77 -1.86 -5.40 1.91
C GLY A 77 -2.62 -4.07 2.04
N PHE A 78 -3.41 -3.68 1.04
CA PHE A 78 -4.36 -2.56 1.12
C PHE A 78 -5.30 -2.67 2.33
N LEU A 79 -5.81 -3.87 2.64
CA LEU A 79 -6.70 -4.09 3.78
C LEU A 79 -6.00 -3.85 5.13
N GLY A 80 -4.69 -4.08 5.18
CA GLY A 80 -3.83 -3.79 6.34
C GLY A 80 -3.21 -2.39 6.32
N ALA A 81 -3.33 -1.63 5.22
CA ALA A 81 -2.79 -0.28 5.13
C ALA A 81 -3.54 0.71 6.02
N GLY A 82 -4.76 0.36 6.44
CA GLY A 82 -5.61 1.14 7.32
C GLY A 82 -4.99 1.45 8.69
N VAL A 83 -5.70 2.31 9.42
CA VAL A 83 -5.35 2.65 10.79
C VAL A 83 -5.58 1.43 11.65
N PHE A 84 -4.51 0.86 12.19
CA PHE A 84 -4.61 -0.12 13.27
C PHE A 84 -4.85 0.66 14.56
N PRO A 85 -6.02 0.53 15.21
CA PRO A 85 -6.20 1.03 16.55
C PRO A 85 -5.40 0.10 17.48
N ASN A 86 -4.25 0.55 17.95
CA ASN A 86 -3.74 0.01 19.19
C ASN A 86 -4.77 0.38 20.28
N PRO A 87 -5.18 -0.52 21.18
CA PRO A 87 -6.23 -0.25 22.16
C PRO A 87 -5.95 0.91 23.13
N VAL A 88 -4.75 1.49 23.06
CA VAL A 88 -4.25 2.41 24.07
C VAL A 88 -4.93 3.76 23.96
N ASP A 89 -5.10 4.40 22.79
CA ASP A 89 -5.67 5.77 22.78
C ASP A 89 -6.40 6.16 21.48
N GLY A 90 -7.58 6.78 21.67
CA GLY A 90 -8.56 7.17 20.65
C GLY A 90 -8.31 8.51 19.93
N GLU A 91 -7.08 8.80 19.49
CA GLU A 91 -6.80 10.01 18.69
C GLU A 91 -5.99 9.75 17.39
N ARG A 92 -6.22 10.63 16.40
CA ARG A 92 -5.83 10.48 14.99
C ARG A 92 -4.30 10.51 14.75
N ILE A 93 -3.81 9.51 14.01
CA ILE A 93 -2.41 9.33 13.58
C ILE A 93 -2.05 10.23 12.38
N ARG A 94 -0.79 10.71 12.33
CA ARG A 94 -0.20 11.50 11.24
C ARG A 94 0.34 10.59 10.13
N ILE A 95 0.09 10.95 8.87
CA ILE A 95 0.67 10.27 7.71
C ILE A 95 2.15 10.66 7.63
N CYS A 96 3.05 9.72 7.92
CA CYS A 96 4.46 9.84 7.59
C CYS A 96 4.62 9.55 6.09
N THR A 97 4.72 10.61 5.29
CA THR A 97 4.95 10.52 3.85
C THR A 97 6.24 9.76 3.56
N LEU A 98 6.17 8.84 2.59
CA LEU A 98 7.28 8.05 2.06
C LEU A 98 8.57 8.89 1.95
N ARG A 99 9.64 8.40 2.56
CA ARG A 99 10.99 8.98 2.45
C ARG A 99 11.54 8.86 1.03
#